data_AF-A0A833V9S6-F1
#
_entry.id   AF-A0A833V9S6-F1
#
_cell.length_a   1.000
_cell.length_b   1.000
_cell.length_c   1.000
_cell.angle_alpha   90.00
_cell.angle_beta   90.00
_cell.angle_gamma   90.00
#
_symmetry.space_group_name_H-M   'P 1'
#
loop_
_entity.id
_entity.type
_entity.pdbx_description
1 polymer ?
#
loop_
_entity_poly.entity_id
_entity_poly.type
_entity_poly.pdbx_seq_one_letter_code
_entity_poly.pdbx_strand_id
1 'polypeptide(L)'
;MVYRREAYISRYNVFRRKLLLPPIEQWEDLTSDEEAVKVLREVYGDDVEKLDLLGGLMAEKKIKGFAISETAFNIFIDPNGIKVLIIRPIIVWAGIM
;
A
#
# COMPACT_ATOMS: atom_id res chain seq x y z
N MET A 1 -23.04 4.83 -16.72
CA MET A 1 -21.80 4.34 -17.34
C MET A 1 -21.08 3.45 -16.34
N VAL A 2 -21.30 2.13 -16.41
CA VAL A 2 -20.57 1.17 -15.59
C VAL A 2 -19.24 0.94 -16.30
N TYR A 3 -18.16 1.59 -15.84
CA TYR A 3 -16.82 1.29 -16.35
C TYR A 3 -16.48 -0.13 -15.88
N ARG A 4 -16.65 -1.08 -16.79
CA ARG A 4 -16.24 -2.47 -16.64
C ARG A 4 -14.71 -2.46 -16.44
N ARG A 5 -14.25 -2.50 -15.19
CA ARG A 5 -12.85 -2.83 -14.83
C ARG A 5 -12.60 -4.29 -15.17
N GLU A 6 -12.26 -4.53 -16.41
CA GLU A 6 -11.76 -5.81 -16.88
C GLU A 6 -10.52 -6.20 -16.04
N ALA A 7 -10.69 -7.27 -15.27
CA ALA A 7 -9.77 -8.34 -14.81
C ALA A 7 -8.23 -8.20 -14.80
N TYR A 8 -7.62 -7.16 -15.38
CA TYR A 8 -6.17 -7.01 -15.55
C TYR A 8 -5.52 -6.13 -14.46
N ILE A 9 -6.28 -5.23 -13.83
CA ILE A 9 -5.76 -4.39 -12.75
C ILE A 9 -6.10 -5.06 -11.41
N SER A 10 -5.08 -5.56 -10.71
CA SER A 10 -5.25 -6.17 -9.39
C SER A 10 -5.89 -5.19 -8.39
N ARG A 11 -6.68 -5.70 -7.44
CA ARG A 11 -7.13 -4.91 -6.29
C ARG A 11 -5.95 -4.60 -5.39
N TYR A 12 -5.96 -3.43 -4.77
CA TYR A 12 -4.88 -2.95 -3.93
C TYR A 12 -4.57 -3.91 -2.77
N ASN A 13 -5.58 -4.30 -1.99
CA ASN A 13 -5.41 -5.26 -0.87
C ASN A 13 -5.03 -6.67 -1.33
N VAL A 14 -5.51 -7.12 -2.50
CA VAL A 14 -5.06 -8.39 -3.09
C VAL A 14 -3.57 -8.32 -3.41
N PHE A 15 -3.10 -7.18 -3.92
CA PHE A 15 -1.70 -6.97 -4.25
C PHE A 15 -0.81 -6.88 -3.00
N ARG A 16 -1.23 -6.11 -1.98
CA ARG A 16 -0.54 -6.05 -0.68
C ARG A 16 -0.38 -7.43 -0.04
N ARG A 17 -1.42 -8.24 -0.07
CA ARG A 17 -1.36 -9.64 0.40
C ARG A 17 -0.34 -10.49 -0.37
N LYS A 18 -0.26 -10.34 -1.70
CA LYS A 18 0.76 -11.04 -2.52
C LYS A 18 2.19 -10.62 -2.17
N LEU A 19 2.37 -9.35 -1.78
CA LEU A 19 3.64 -8.82 -1.30
C LEU A 19 3.90 -9.09 0.20
N LEU A 20 3.01 -9.82 0.89
CA LEU A 20 3.05 -10.02 2.34
C LEU A 20 3.03 -8.71 3.15
N LEU A 21 2.44 -7.66 2.60
CA LEU A 21 2.15 -6.40 3.28
C LEU A 21 0.78 -6.49 3.98
N PRO A 22 0.60 -5.84 5.14
CA PRO A 22 -0.70 -5.80 5.81
C PRO A 22 -1.72 -5.08 4.92
N PRO A 23 -2.91 -5.65 4.66
CA PRO A 23 -3.97 -4.96 3.93
C PRO A 23 -4.45 -3.72 4.72
N ILE A 24 -5.09 -2.77 4.05
CA ILE A 24 -5.80 -1.67 4.73
C ILE A 24 -7.19 -2.16 5.16
N GLU A 25 -7.67 -1.71 6.31
CA GLU A 25 -9.00 -2.05 6.85
C GLU A 25 -9.96 -0.86 6.74
N GLN A 26 -9.42 0.35 6.70
CA GLN A 26 -10.13 1.61 6.55
C GLN A 26 -9.34 2.59 5.67
N TRP A 27 -9.99 3.64 5.17
CA TRP A 27 -9.37 4.60 4.24
C TRP A 27 -8.22 5.40 4.87
N GLU A 28 -8.32 5.61 6.17
CA GLU A 28 -7.37 6.35 6.99
C GLU A 28 -6.04 5.59 7.18
N ASP A 29 -6.03 4.26 6.93
CA ASP A 29 -4.79 3.46 6.91
C ASP A 29 -3.96 3.76 5.66
N LEU A 30 -4.61 4.21 4.58
CA LEU A 30 -3.97 4.50 3.30
C LEU A 30 -3.36 5.90 3.29
N THR A 31 -4.09 6.89 3.80
CA THR A 31 -3.70 8.30 3.76
C THR A 31 -4.28 9.11 4.91
N SER A 32 -3.61 10.21 5.27
CA SER A 32 -4.08 11.19 6.25
C SER A 32 -4.70 12.44 5.59
N ASP A 33 -4.85 12.43 4.26
CA ASP A 33 -5.51 13.50 3.50
C ASP A 33 -7.03 13.29 3.51
N GLU A 34 -7.75 14.14 4.25
CA GLU A 34 -9.20 14.05 4.43
C GLU A 34 -9.98 14.21 3.11
N GLU A 35 -9.50 15.05 2.19
CA GLU A 35 -10.15 15.22 0.89
C GLU A 35 -9.97 13.97 0.03
N ALA A 36 -8.79 13.35 0.07
CA ALA A 36 -8.57 12.07 -0.59
C ALA A 36 -9.46 10.96 -0.01
N VAL A 37 -9.59 10.87 1.32
CA VAL A 37 -10.49 9.90 1.99
C VAL A 37 -11.94 10.11 1.56
N LYS A 38 -12.40 11.37 1.48
CA LYS A 38 -13.75 11.69 1.03
C LYS A 38 -14.00 11.20 -0.40
N VAL A 39 -13.09 11.49 -1.32
CA VAL A 39 -13.19 11.03 -2.72
C VAL A 39 -13.18 9.50 -2.80
N LEU A 40 -12.34 8.83 -2.00
CA LEU A 40 -12.29 7.36 -1.96
C LEU A 40 -13.63 6.77 -1.49
N ARG A 41 -14.25 7.36 -0.45
CA ARG A 41 -15.57 6.96 0.04
C ARG A 41 -16.67 7.22 -1.00
N GLU A 42 -16.62 8.33 -1.72
CA GLU A 42 -17.59 8.63 -2.79
C GLU A 42 -17.52 7.63 -3.95
N VAL A 43 -16.31 7.18 -4.31
CA VAL A 43 -16.09 6.28 -5.46
C VAL A 43 -16.26 4.80 -5.10
N TYR A 44 -15.75 4.36 -3.94
CA TYR A 44 -15.69 2.94 -3.56
C TYR A 44 -16.64 2.57 -2.40
N GLY A 45 -17.27 3.54 -1.75
CA GLY A 45 -18.04 3.34 -0.52
C GLY A 45 -17.12 3.10 0.67
N ASP A 46 -17.58 2.32 1.65
CA ASP A 46 -16.76 1.90 2.80
C ASP A 46 -15.99 0.58 2.55
N ASP A 47 -16.02 0.07 1.31
CA ASP A 47 -15.41 -1.22 0.95
C ASP A 47 -14.02 -1.03 0.33
N VAL A 48 -13.00 -1.08 1.18
CA VAL A 48 -11.58 -0.93 0.80
C VAL A 48 -11.09 -2.01 -0.17
N GLU A 49 -11.73 -3.18 -0.23
CA GLU A 49 -11.34 -4.25 -1.17
C GLU A 49 -11.67 -3.90 -2.63
N LYS A 50 -12.51 -2.89 -2.87
CA LYS A 50 -12.81 -2.38 -4.22
C LYS A 50 -11.73 -1.45 -4.76
N LEU A 51 -10.79 -0.98 -3.95
CA LEU A 51 -9.71 -0.11 -4.40
C LEU A 51 -8.84 -0.81 -5.47
N ASP A 52 -8.63 -0.15 -6.61
CA ASP A 52 -7.63 -0.59 -7.60
C ASP A 52 -6.23 -0.32 -7.08
N LEU A 53 -5.29 -1.14 -7.59
CA LEU A 53 -3.87 -0.93 -7.37
C LEU A 53 -3.43 0.50 -7.69
N LEU A 54 -3.79 1.07 -8.84
CA LEU A 54 -3.29 2.41 -9.22
C LEU A 54 -3.78 3.50 -8.27
N GLY A 55 -5.08 3.55 -7.98
CA GLY A 55 -5.67 4.47 -7.00
C GLY A 55 -5.03 4.31 -5.63
N GLY A 56 -4.78 3.08 -5.19
CA GLY A 56 -4.07 2.80 -3.94
C GLY A 56 -2.64 3.32 -3.95
N LEU A 57 -1.84 3.09 -5.00
CA LEU A 57 -0.46 3.59 -5.11
C LEU A 57 -0.38 5.12 -5.11
N MET A 58 -1.37 5.79 -5.69
CA MET A 58 -1.42 7.26 -5.76
C MET A 58 -1.86 7.89 -4.45
N ALA A 59 -2.77 7.25 -3.72
CA ALA A 59 -3.29 7.74 -2.46
C ALA A 59 -2.41 7.34 -1.26
N GLU A 60 -1.69 6.22 -1.33
CA GLU A 60 -0.86 5.73 -0.24
C GLU A 60 0.17 6.76 0.21
N LYS A 61 0.27 6.92 1.53
CA LYS A 61 1.28 7.77 2.15
C LYS A 61 2.68 7.42 1.65
N LYS A 62 3.38 8.43 1.14
CA LYS A 62 4.74 8.30 0.60
C LYS A 62 5.75 8.05 1.72
N ILE A 63 6.80 7.29 1.41
CA ILE A 63 7.94 7.13 2.32
C ILE A 63 8.63 8.50 2.47
N LYS A 64 8.98 8.89 3.70
CA LYS A 64 9.65 10.17 3.95
C LYS A 64 10.95 10.27 3.16
N GLY A 65 11.06 11.31 2.33
CA GLY A 65 12.22 11.52 1.44
C GLY A 65 12.12 10.82 0.08
N PHE A 66 11.03 10.10 -0.20
CA PHE A 66 10.78 9.46 -1.49
C PHE A 66 9.54 10.04 -2.17
N ALA A 67 9.51 9.98 -3.50
CA ALA A 67 8.36 10.40 -4.30
C ALA A 67 7.25 9.33 -4.40
N ILE A 68 7.53 8.11 -3.92
CA ILE A 68 6.70 6.90 -4.08
C ILE A 68 6.34 6.28 -2.72
N SER A 69 5.31 5.43 -2.73
CA SER A 69 4.86 4.67 -1.55
C SER A 69 5.64 3.37 -1.33
N GLU A 70 5.44 2.73 -0.17
CA GLU A 70 6.04 1.41 0.13
C GLU A 70 5.57 0.33 -0.84
N THR A 71 4.27 0.30 -1.13
CA THR A 71 3.74 -0.65 -2.12
C THR A 71 4.35 -0.40 -3.51
N ALA A 72 4.51 0.86 -3.92
CA ALA A 72 5.15 1.20 -5.20
C ALA A 72 6.64 0.80 -5.23
N PHE A 73 7.36 1.00 -4.13
CA PHE A 73 8.76 0.60 -3.99
C PHE A 73 8.92 -0.92 -4.21
N ASN A 74 8.08 -1.73 -3.57
CA ASN A 74 8.10 -3.19 -3.68
C ASN A 74 7.67 -3.70 -5.07
N ILE A 75 6.97 -2.89 -5.88
CA ILE A 75 6.60 -3.24 -7.26
C ILE A 75 7.73 -2.94 -8.24
N PHE A 76 8.25 -1.71 -8.17
CA PHE A 76 9.09 -1.17 -9.24
C PHE A 76 10.59 -1.33 -9.00
N ILE A 77 11.02 -1.46 -7.74
CA ILE A 77 12.44 -1.43 -7.38
C ILE A 77 12.92 -2.82 -6.95
N ASP A 78 12.14 -3.53 -6.13
CA ASP A 78 12.52 -4.87 -5.67
C ASP A 78 11.53 -5.96 -6.14
N PRO A 79 11.65 -6.43 -7.40
CA PRO A 79 10.78 -7.49 -7.92
C PRO A 79 11.01 -8.87 -7.27
N ASN A 80 12.03 -9.04 -6.40
CA ASN A 80 12.36 -10.31 -5.73
C ASN A 80 12.22 -10.24 -4.19
N GLY A 81 11.74 -9.13 -3.63
CA GLY A 81 11.83 -8.76 -2.21
C GLY A 81 10.90 -9.47 -1.24
N ILE A 82 10.72 -10.79 -1.33
CA ILE A 82 10.08 -11.55 -0.26
C ILE A 82 11.13 -11.89 0.82
N LYS A 83 11.06 -11.12 1.92
CA LYS A 83 11.65 -11.36 3.25
C LYS A 83 13.18 -11.35 3.37
N VAL A 84 13.75 -10.14 3.50
CA VAL A 84 14.75 -9.93 4.56
C VAL A 84 14.02 -9.37 5.77
N LEU A 85 13.59 -10.27 6.65
CA LEU A 85 13.81 -10.15 8.08
C LEU A 85 13.93 -8.72 8.66
N ILE A 86 12.93 -7.85 8.52
CA ILE A 86 12.75 -6.72 9.47
C ILE A 86 12.06 -7.31 10.72
N ILE A 87 12.74 -8.27 11.34
CA ILE A 87 12.47 -8.70 12.70
C ILE A 87 13.44 -7.89 13.56
N ARG A 88 12.90 -6.86 14.21
CA ARG A 88 13.44 -6.07 15.34
C ARG A 88 14.57 -5.07 15.05
N PRO A 89 14.29 -3.75 15.06
CA PRO A 89 15.26 -2.83 15.64
C PRO A 89 15.30 -3.14 17.15
N ILE A 90 16.47 -3.47 17.74
CA ILE A 90 16.84 -3.21 19.16
C ILE A 90 18.15 -3.93 19.61
N ILE A 91 18.67 -5.01 18.98
CA ILE A 91 19.72 -5.83 19.67
C ILE A 91 21.16 -5.80 19.08
N VAL A 92 21.47 -5.13 17.97
CA VAL A 92 22.84 -5.23 17.38
C VAL A 92 23.80 -4.06 17.70
N TRP A 93 23.40 -3.08 18.54
CA TRP A 93 24.29 -1.96 18.94
C TRP A 93 24.60 -1.93 20.45
N ALA A 94 24.73 -3.09 21.09
CA ALA A 94 25.24 -3.19 22.47
C ALA A 94 26.09 -4.45 22.64
N GLY A 95 27.37 -4.35 22.26
CA GLY A 95 28.39 -5.35 22.59
C GLY A 95 29.14 -5.87 21.37
N ILE A 96 30.45 -5.60 21.35
CA ILE A 96 31.46 -6.02 20.37
C ILE A 96 31.63 -5.04 19.19
N MET A 97 32.23 -3.87 19.46
CA MET A 97 33.67 -3.64 19.24
C MET A 97 34.11 -2.38 19.97
#